data_AF-J3ATI5-F1
#
_entry.id   AF-J3ATI5-F1
#
_cell.length_a   1.000
_cell.length_b   1.000
_cell.length_c   1.000
_cell.angle_alpha   90.00
_cell.angle_beta   90.00
_cell.angle_gamma   90.00
#
_symmetry.space_group_name_H-M   'P 1'
#
loop_
_entity.id
_entity.type
_entity.pdbx_description
1 polymer ?
#
loop_
_entity_poly.entity_id
_entity_poly.type
_entity_poly.pdbx_seq_one_letter_code
_entity_poly.pdbx_strand_id
1 'polypeptide(L)'
;MNKNVTQAVARLQTRLAKTTNAYRAEVLEEALNRLVSRPHRLGSPQDLIEAATAFARVKLSRRQKILQRFGIRDGASLAEAKGDQLGATYVEAADLVAKLPPAKTRVLVLAWANNDDACAVAREMGKSVDYVRQSLSRARASARALRDQAA
;
A
#
# COMPACT_ATOMS: atom_id res chain seq x y z
N MET A 1 17.06 -6.63 17.61
CA MET A 1 16.32 -7.56 16.71
C MET A 1 16.61 -8.99 17.12
N ASN A 2 15.61 -9.87 17.15
CA ASN A 2 15.79 -11.28 17.50
C ASN A 2 16.74 -11.98 16.49
N LYS A 3 17.60 -12.88 16.98
CA LYS A 3 18.52 -13.70 16.16
C LYS A 3 17.79 -14.45 15.03
N ASN A 4 16.60 -15.01 15.32
CA ASN A 4 15.81 -15.75 14.32
C ASN A 4 15.26 -14.82 13.23
N VAL A 5 14.83 -13.61 13.61
CA VAL A 5 14.39 -12.57 12.65
C VAL A 5 15.56 -12.11 11.79
N THR A 6 16.75 -11.95 12.38
CA THR A 6 17.97 -11.57 11.64
C THR A 6 18.36 -12.61 10.61
N GLN A 7 18.32 -13.90 10.99
CA GLN A 7 18.56 -15.00 10.05
C GLN A 7 17.49 -15.06 8.94
N ALA A 8 16.23 -14.81 9.28
CA ALA A 8 15.14 -14.75 8.31
C ALA A 8 15.34 -13.60 7.29
N VAL A 9 15.74 -12.42 7.76
CA VAL A 9 16.06 -11.26 6.91
C VAL A 9 17.21 -11.56 5.96
N ALA A 10 18.33 -12.09 6.46
CA ALA A 10 19.50 -12.44 5.63
C ALA A 10 19.15 -13.46 4.53
N ARG A 11 18.33 -14.47 4.86
CA ARG A 11 17.83 -15.46 3.89
C ARG A 11 16.94 -14.81 2.84
N LEU A 12 16.05 -13.90 3.22
CA LEU A 12 15.18 -13.17 2.28
C LEU A 12 15.96 -12.21 1.37
N GLN A 13 16.94 -11.47 1.90
CA GLN A 13 17.83 -10.62 1.10
C GLN A 13 18.57 -11.43 0.03
N THR A 14 19.08 -12.61 0.40
CA THR A 14 19.73 -13.52 -0.56
C THR A 14 18.76 -14.01 -1.64
N ARG A 15 17.50 -14.31 -1.27
CA ARG A 15 16.46 -14.70 -2.23
C ARG A 15 16.09 -13.54 -3.17
N LEU A 16 15.97 -12.34 -2.64
CA LEU A 16 15.66 -11.13 -3.41
C LEU A 16 16.75 -10.82 -4.44
N ALA A 17 18.02 -10.84 -4.02
CA ALA A 17 19.17 -10.58 -4.90
C ALA A 17 19.27 -11.58 -6.09
N LYS A 18 18.73 -12.78 -5.93
CA LYS A 18 18.71 -13.83 -6.97
C LYS A 18 17.44 -13.82 -7.83
N THR A 19 16.46 -12.97 -7.51
CA THR A 19 15.16 -12.97 -8.17
C THR A 19 15.16 -12.01 -9.35
N THR A 20 14.83 -12.52 -10.54
CA THR A 20 14.65 -11.70 -11.77
C THR A 20 13.18 -11.42 -12.09
N ASN A 21 12.25 -12.08 -11.39
CA ASN A 21 10.82 -11.88 -11.58
C ASN A 21 10.34 -10.69 -10.73
N ALA A 22 9.85 -9.64 -11.38
CA ALA A 22 9.43 -8.40 -10.74
C ALA A 22 8.37 -8.61 -9.64
N TYR A 23 7.34 -9.41 -9.89
CA TYR A 23 6.30 -9.69 -8.89
C TYR A 23 6.86 -10.44 -7.67
N ARG A 24 7.75 -11.41 -7.90
CA ARG A 24 8.43 -12.11 -6.79
C ARG A 24 9.34 -11.16 -6.01
N ALA A 25 10.02 -10.23 -6.68
CA ALA A 25 10.84 -9.23 -6.01
C ALA A 25 10.00 -8.34 -5.08
N GLU A 26 8.87 -7.82 -5.57
CA GLU A 26 7.94 -6.99 -4.78
C GLU A 26 7.41 -7.74 -3.54
N VAL A 27 7.04 -9.02 -3.68
CA VAL A 27 6.62 -9.86 -2.55
C VAL A 27 7.73 -10.02 -1.51
N LEU A 28 8.97 -10.20 -1.95
CA LEU A 28 10.12 -10.40 -1.06
C LEU A 28 10.52 -9.09 -0.35
N GLU A 29 10.47 -7.96 -1.03
CA GLU A 29 10.68 -6.63 -0.45
C GLU A 29 9.65 -6.32 0.64
N GLU A 30 8.37 -6.57 0.35
CA GLU A 30 7.31 -6.36 1.33
C GLU A 30 7.44 -7.31 2.54
N ALA A 31 7.86 -8.57 2.30
CA ALA A 31 8.15 -9.51 3.36
C ALA A 31 9.35 -9.06 4.24
N LEU A 32 10.39 -8.48 3.63
CA LEU A 32 11.53 -7.90 4.34
C LEU A 32 11.09 -6.72 5.21
N ASN A 33 10.36 -5.76 4.64
CA ASN A 33 9.81 -4.62 5.37
C ASN A 33 8.97 -5.06 6.57
N ARG A 34 8.21 -6.15 6.41
CA ARG A 34 7.41 -6.73 7.48
C ARG A 34 8.24 -7.30 8.63
N LEU A 35 9.36 -7.96 8.33
CA LEU A 35 10.24 -8.51 9.37
C LEU A 35 11.02 -7.41 10.09
N VAL A 36 11.53 -6.42 9.34
CA VAL A 36 12.29 -5.29 9.89
C VAL A 36 11.41 -4.44 10.81
N SER A 37 10.15 -4.17 10.43
CA SER A 37 9.19 -3.44 11.25
C SER A 37 8.70 -4.21 12.49
N ARG A 38 9.00 -5.50 12.61
CA ARG A 38 8.59 -6.34 13.76
C ARG A 38 9.76 -7.20 14.27
N PRO A 39 10.81 -6.57 14.83
CA PRO A 39 12.07 -7.24 15.14
C PRO A 39 12.00 -8.20 16.34
N HIS A 40 10.89 -8.23 17.07
CA HIS A 40 10.69 -9.02 18.29
C HIS A 40 9.90 -10.32 18.06
N ARG A 41 9.51 -10.65 16.82
CA ARG A 41 8.74 -11.87 16.54
C ARG A 41 9.50 -13.14 16.96
N LEU A 42 8.73 -14.11 17.46
CA LEU A 42 9.19 -15.44 17.84
C LEU A 42 8.80 -16.45 16.75
N GLY A 43 9.53 -17.55 16.68
CA GLY A 43 9.36 -18.60 15.66
C GLY A 43 10.68 -19.00 15.02
N SER A 44 10.66 -20.08 14.23
CA SER A 44 11.84 -20.46 13.43
C SER A 44 12.05 -19.45 12.30
N PRO A 45 13.30 -19.29 11.81
CA PRO A 45 13.56 -18.40 10.67
C PRO A 45 12.72 -18.74 9.43
N GLN A 46 12.39 -20.02 9.20
CA GLN A 46 11.61 -20.44 8.04
C GLN A 46 10.13 -20.05 8.20
N ASP A 47 9.53 -20.29 9.38
CA ASP A 47 8.13 -19.91 9.66
C ASP A 47 7.94 -18.40 9.57
N LEU A 48 8.93 -17.63 10.05
CA LEU A 48 8.91 -16.17 9.96
C LEU A 48 8.89 -15.68 8.52
N ILE A 49 9.66 -16.34 7.63
CA ILE A 49 9.67 -16.04 6.19
C ILE A 49 8.33 -16.39 5.56
N GLU A 50 7.79 -17.58 5.83
CA GLU A 50 6.51 -18.03 5.28
C GLU A 50 5.36 -17.12 5.71
N ALA A 51 5.31 -16.76 7.00
CA ALA A 51 4.32 -15.82 7.50
C ALA A 51 4.47 -14.42 6.90
N ALA A 52 5.69 -13.91 6.74
CA ALA A 52 5.94 -12.60 6.15
C ALA A 52 5.58 -12.56 4.66
N THR A 53 5.95 -13.60 3.91
CA THR A 53 5.62 -13.72 2.48
C THR A 53 4.14 -13.94 2.23
N ALA A 54 3.44 -14.73 3.06
CA ALA A 54 1.99 -14.86 3.01
C ALA A 54 1.29 -13.52 3.26
N PHE A 55 1.75 -12.78 4.28
CA PHE A 55 1.24 -11.43 4.56
C PHE A 55 1.48 -10.48 3.38
N ALA A 56 2.69 -10.47 2.81
CA ALA A 56 3.04 -9.65 1.65
C ALA A 56 2.12 -9.94 0.46
N ARG A 57 1.88 -11.22 0.12
CA ARG A 57 0.96 -11.60 -0.96
C ARG A 57 -0.47 -11.10 -0.71
N VAL A 58 -0.98 -11.26 0.51
CA VAL A 58 -2.32 -10.76 0.87
C VAL A 58 -2.38 -9.24 0.77
N LYS A 59 -1.35 -8.53 1.25
CA LYS A 59 -1.25 -7.07 1.18
C LYS A 59 -1.25 -6.58 -0.27
N LEU A 60 -0.40 -7.15 -1.13
CA LEU A 60 -0.31 -6.81 -2.54
C LEU A 60 -1.60 -7.15 -3.31
N SER A 61 -2.20 -8.33 -3.05
CA SER A 61 -3.49 -8.69 -3.65
C SER A 61 -4.59 -7.72 -3.23
N ARG A 62 -4.63 -7.30 -1.96
CA ARG A 62 -5.58 -6.29 -1.48
C ARG A 62 -5.35 -4.94 -2.16
N ARG A 63 -4.09 -4.51 -2.30
CA ARG A 63 -3.71 -3.28 -3.01
C ARG A 63 -4.20 -3.33 -4.46
N GLN A 64 -3.92 -4.42 -5.18
CA GLN A 64 -4.33 -4.61 -6.56
C GLN A 64 -5.86 -4.61 -6.72
N LYS A 65 -6.60 -5.27 -5.82
CA LYS A 65 -8.08 -5.24 -5.83
C LYS A 65 -8.64 -3.84 -5.62
N ILE A 66 -8.00 -3.04 -4.76
CA ILE A 66 -8.37 -1.63 -4.59
C ILE A 66 -8.13 -0.88 -5.89
N LEU A 67 -6.94 -0.98 -6.47
CA LEU A 67 -6.61 -0.27 -7.73
C LEU A 67 -7.56 -0.67 -8.87
N GLN A 68 -7.79 -1.98 -9.08
CA GLN A 68 -8.69 -2.50 -10.11
C GLN A 68 -10.14 -2.04 -9.93
N ARG A 69 -10.64 -2.02 -8.69
CA ARG A 69 -12.02 -1.57 -8.39
C ARG A 69 -12.30 -0.14 -8.87
N PHE A 70 -11.27 0.66 -9.05
CA PHE A 70 -11.37 2.05 -9.46
C PHE A 70 -10.66 2.33 -10.80
N GLY A 71 -10.47 1.30 -11.63
CA GLY A 71 -9.95 1.46 -13.00
C GLY A 71 -8.46 1.74 -13.11
N ILE A 72 -7.71 1.68 -12.01
CA ILE A 72 -6.25 1.84 -12.00
C ILE A 72 -5.63 0.46 -12.28
N ARG A 73 -4.95 0.31 -13.42
CA ARG A 73 -4.46 -0.99 -13.91
C ARG A 73 -3.43 -1.62 -12.98
N ASP A 74 -2.49 -0.83 -12.45
CA ASP A 74 -1.50 -1.24 -11.47
C ASP A 74 -0.88 -0.02 -10.74
N GLY A 75 -0.15 -0.28 -9.65
CA GLY A 75 0.56 0.76 -8.91
C GLY A 75 1.75 1.33 -9.69
N ALA A 76 2.31 0.53 -10.61
CA ALA A 76 3.42 0.90 -11.47
C ALA A 76 3.01 1.91 -12.54
N SER A 77 1.86 1.74 -13.22
CA SER A 77 1.37 2.74 -14.19
C SER A 77 0.95 4.03 -13.51
N LEU A 78 0.52 3.98 -12.25
CA LEU A 78 0.24 5.18 -11.46
C LEU A 78 1.54 5.91 -11.10
N ALA A 79 2.62 5.16 -10.85
CA ALA A 79 3.96 5.70 -10.62
C ALA A 79 4.59 6.30 -11.87
N GLU A 80 4.57 5.58 -12.99
CA GLU A 80 5.04 6.10 -14.28
C GLU A 80 4.22 7.32 -14.74
N ALA A 81 2.89 7.31 -14.58
CA ALA A 81 2.03 8.43 -15.00
C ALA A 81 2.21 9.71 -14.16
N LYS A 82 2.79 9.60 -12.96
CA LYS A 82 2.97 10.74 -12.04
C LYS A 82 4.45 11.04 -11.74
N GLY A 83 5.39 10.22 -12.23
CA GLY A 83 6.79 10.25 -11.84
C GLY A 83 7.06 9.43 -10.58
N ASP A 84 8.23 8.77 -10.51
CA ASP A 84 8.57 7.74 -9.52
C ASP A 84 8.34 8.15 -8.05
N GLN A 85 8.64 9.40 -7.67
CA GLN A 85 8.40 9.90 -6.31
C GLN A 85 6.92 10.04 -5.97
N LEU A 86 6.10 10.54 -6.91
CA LEU A 86 4.67 10.64 -6.72
C LEU A 86 4.05 9.24 -6.71
N GLY A 87 4.55 8.35 -7.57
CA GLY A 87 4.20 6.93 -7.60
C GLY A 87 4.37 6.18 -6.30
N ALA A 88 5.56 6.25 -5.71
CA ALA A 88 5.84 5.66 -4.40
C ALA A 88 4.88 6.23 -3.33
N THR A 89 4.61 7.54 -3.39
CA THR A 89 3.65 8.20 -2.50
C THR A 89 2.23 7.64 -2.67
N TYR A 90 1.80 7.31 -3.90
CA TYR A 90 0.50 6.69 -4.15
C TYR A 90 0.43 5.23 -3.70
N VAL A 91 1.51 4.47 -3.84
CA VAL A 91 1.58 3.07 -3.39
C VAL A 91 1.51 2.98 -1.86
N GLU A 92 2.27 3.83 -1.16
CA GLU A 92 2.17 3.99 0.29
C GLU A 92 0.79 4.51 0.71
N ALA A 93 0.25 5.47 -0.04
CA ALA A 93 -1.09 5.98 0.21
C ALA A 93 -2.15 4.90 0.00
N ALA A 94 -2.02 3.99 -0.97
CA ALA A 94 -2.97 2.90 -1.20
C ALA A 94 -3.04 1.94 0.01
N ASP A 95 -1.90 1.67 0.65
CA ASP A 95 -1.85 0.88 1.88
C ASP A 95 -2.50 1.60 3.07
N LEU A 96 -2.30 2.91 3.18
CA LEU A 96 -2.95 3.74 4.19
C LEU A 96 -4.46 3.84 3.95
N VAL A 97 -4.86 3.99 2.69
CA VAL A 97 -6.25 4.06 2.23
C VAL A 97 -6.98 2.74 2.45
N ALA A 98 -6.30 1.61 2.39
CA ALA A 98 -6.85 0.31 2.75
C ALA A 98 -7.23 0.20 4.24
N LYS A 99 -6.65 1.01 5.12
CA LYS A 99 -6.99 1.05 6.56
C LYS A 99 -8.13 2.03 6.88
N LEU A 100 -8.54 2.85 5.92
CA LEU A 100 -9.63 3.81 6.11
C LEU A 100 -11.01 3.14 6.02
N PRO A 101 -12.04 3.75 6.64
CA PRO A 101 -13.44 3.38 6.41
C PRO A 101 -13.81 3.43 4.91
N PRO A 102 -14.68 2.52 4.41
CA PRO A 102 -14.99 2.40 2.99
C PRO A 102 -15.43 3.70 2.30
N ALA A 103 -16.16 4.57 3.01
CA ALA A 103 -16.59 5.87 2.48
C ALA A 103 -15.41 6.82 2.23
N LYS A 104 -14.43 6.86 3.14
CA LYS A 104 -13.21 7.68 3.02
C LYS A 104 -12.25 7.09 1.98
N THR A 105 -12.15 5.77 1.92
CA THR A 105 -11.41 5.05 0.87
C THR A 105 -11.97 5.40 -0.50
N ARG A 106 -13.29 5.30 -0.69
CA ARG A 106 -13.95 5.57 -1.97
C ARG A 106 -13.66 6.98 -2.49
N VAL A 107 -13.81 8.01 -1.65
CA VAL A 107 -13.61 9.39 -2.10
C VAL A 107 -12.14 9.67 -2.45
N LEU A 108 -11.18 9.14 -1.68
CA LEU A 108 -9.74 9.32 -1.97
C LEU A 108 -9.33 8.63 -3.26
N VAL A 109 -9.76 7.39 -3.48
CA VAL A 109 -9.35 6.68 -4.69
C VAL A 109 -9.99 7.30 -5.93
N LEU A 110 -11.25 7.72 -5.86
CA LEU A 110 -11.89 8.45 -6.96
C LEU A 110 -11.17 9.76 -7.27
N ALA A 111 -10.72 10.49 -6.25
CA ALA A 111 -9.89 11.68 -6.47
C ALA A 111 -8.58 11.34 -7.17
N TRP A 112 -7.89 10.26 -6.78
CA TRP A 112 -6.67 9.85 -7.47
C TRP A 112 -6.89 9.47 -8.93
N ALA A 113 -7.95 8.70 -9.22
CA ALA A 113 -8.32 8.34 -10.58
C ALA A 113 -8.65 9.56 -11.46
N ASN A 114 -9.20 10.62 -10.84
CA ASN A 114 -9.60 11.85 -11.51
C ASN A 114 -8.59 13.01 -11.33
N ASN A 115 -7.30 12.73 -11.08
CA ASN A 115 -6.27 13.77 -10.90
C ASN A 115 -6.61 14.85 -9.85
N ASP A 116 -7.23 14.43 -8.74
CA ASP A 116 -7.76 15.25 -7.66
C ASP A 116 -8.85 16.26 -8.07
N ASP A 117 -9.49 16.09 -9.23
CA ASP A 117 -10.64 16.91 -9.65
C ASP A 117 -11.90 16.58 -8.82
N ALA A 118 -12.21 17.45 -7.86
CA ALA A 118 -13.39 17.32 -7.00
C ALA A 118 -14.72 17.37 -7.79
N CYS A 119 -14.76 18.03 -8.96
CA CYS A 119 -15.96 18.11 -9.79
C CYS A 119 -16.25 16.79 -10.52
N ALA A 120 -15.21 16.12 -11.04
CA ALA A 120 -15.33 14.78 -11.60
C ALA A 120 -15.77 13.76 -10.53
N VAL A 121 -15.14 13.80 -9.35
CA VAL A 121 -15.50 12.92 -8.22
C VAL A 121 -16.95 13.16 -7.75
N ALA A 122 -17.39 14.41 -7.68
CA ALA A 122 -18.77 14.76 -7.30
C ALA A 122 -19.80 14.19 -8.27
N ARG A 123 -19.53 14.29 -9.59
CA ARG A 123 -20.35 13.67 -10.63
C ARG A 123 -20.43 12.15 -10.46
N GLU A 124 -19.29 11.51 -10.26
CA GLU A 124 -19.23 10.04 -10.13
C GLU A 124 -19.87 9.52 -8.83
N MET A 125 -19.84 10.32 -7.75
CA MET A 125 -20.50 9.97 -6.49
C MET A 125 -21.98 10.35 -6.43
N GLY A 126 -22.49 11.14 -7.38
CA GLY A 126 -23.83 11.73 -7.30
C GLY A 126 -24.00 12.62 -6.07
N LYS A 127 -22.97 13.41 -5.72
CA LYS A 127 -22.94 14.30 -4.55
C LYS A 127 -22.57 15.72 -4.95
N SER A 128 -22.78 16.69 -4.06
CA SER A 128 -22.33 18.06 -4.29
C SER A 128 -20.80 18.15 -4.20
N VAL A 129 -20.23 19.12 -4.93
CA VAL A 129 -18.78 19.39 -4.91
C VAL A 129 -18.31 19.75 -3.49
N ASP A 130 -19.11 20.50 -2.73
CA ASP A 130 -18.79 20.87 -1.35
C ASP A 130 -18.72 19.66 -0.42
N TYR A 131 -19.67 18.73 -0.57
CA TYR A 131 -19.64 17.47 0.17
C TYR A 131 -18.36 16.68 -0.14
N VAL A 132 -17.97 16.61 -1.41
CA VAL A 132 -16.75 15.90 -1.84
C VAL A 132 -15.51 16.59 -1.29
N ARG A 133 -15.40 17.92 -1.35
CA ARG A 133 -14.27 18.68 -0.78
C ARG A 133 -14.12 18.43 0.71
N GLN A 134 -15.21 18.48 1.47
CA GLN A 134 -15.20 18.17 2.91
C GLN A 134 -14.80 16.71 3.18
N SER A 135 -15.36 15.78 2.40
CA SER A 135 -15.06 14.35 2.54
C SER A 135 -13.60 14.04 2.22
N LEU A 136 -13.04 14.66 1.18
CA LEU A 136 -11.62 14.56 0.81
C LEU A 136 -10.73 15.12 1.91
N SER A 137 -11.05 16.30 2.44
CA SER A 137 -10.31 16.89 3.55
C SER A 137 -10.24 15.94 4.75
N ARG A 138 -11.39 15.41 5.18
CA ARG A 138 -11.47 14.44 6.30
C ARG A 138 -10.73 13.15 6.00
N ALA A 139 -10.83 12.64 4.78
CA ALA A 139 -10.16 11.42 4.36
C ALA A 139 -8.63 11.59 4.32
N ARG A 140 -8.13 12.71 3.77
CA ARG A 140 -6.71 13.08 3.78
C ARG A 140 -6.17 13.25 5.19
N ALA A 141 -6.92 13.93 6.08
CA ALA A 141 -6.54 14.07 7.48
C ALA A 141 -6.42 12.71 8.19
N SER A 142 -7.37 11.80 7.92
CA SER A 142 -7.34 10.44 8.48
C SER A 142 -6.17 9.62 7.94
N ALA A 143 -5.85 9.77 6.65
CA ALA A 143 -4.69 9.12 6.04
C ALA A 143 -3.37 9.62 6.63
N ARG A 144 -3.23 10.93 6.89
CA ARG A 144 -2.06 11.52 7.57
C ARG A 144 -1.90 10.96 8.99
N ALA A 145 -2.97 10.95 9.78
CA ALA A 145 -2.93 10.39 11.13
C ALA A 145 -2.48 8.92 11.15
N LEU A 146 -2.92 8.11 10.17
CA LEU A 146 -2.48 6.72 10.03
C LEU A 146 -1.02 6.59 9.59
N ARG A 147 -0.50 7.55 8.81
CA ARG A 147 0.91 7.61 8.43
C ARG A 147 1.77 7.94 9.65
N ASP A 148 1.37 8.93 10.44
CA ASP A 148 2.11 9.37 11.63
C ASP A 148 2.14 8.30 12.72
N GLN A 149 1.11 7.43 12.80
CA GLN A 149 1.10 6.26 13.69
C GLN A 149 1.96 5.08 13.20
N ALA A 150 2.35 5.09 11.93
CA ALA A 150 3.14 4.02 11.32
C ALA A 150 4.64 4.37 11.21
N ALA A 151 5.00 5.63 11.44
CA ALA A 151 6.37 6.13 11.59
C ALA A 151 6.89 5.89 13.01
#